data_AF-A0A8S4AMC0-F1
#
_entry.id   AF-A0A8S4AMC0-F1
#
_cell.length_a   1.000
_cell.length_b   1.000
_cell.length_c   1.000
_cell.angle_alpha   90.00
_cell.angle_beta   90.00
_cell.angle_gamma   90.00
#
_symmetry.space_group_name_H-M   'P 1'
#
loop_
_entity.id
_entity.type
_entity.pdbx_description
1 polymer ?
#
loop_
_entity_poly.entity_id
_entity_poly.type
_entity_poly.pdbx_seq_one_letter_code
_entity_poly.pdbx_strand_id
1 'polypeptide(L)'
;FAAPTFLPRLFLFPLSLPSFPYTLPLRLQDCECFGHSNRCIYMEVLNTVICVGCKHNTRGQHCQLCKLGYYRNASAELDDENVCIDCNCNPFGSVSDGCNGTGFCICKEGTTGPKCQECLPGYLWDDGCKSRVCDNELLRCQNGGVCVNNVRCNCPSAYKGVLCEKPRCESELGGCKGPDSGQAPLMPPSSSSLLTLLLLGSTLLREASCWPAAL
;
A
#
# COMPACT_ATOMS: atom_id res chain seq x y z
N PHE A 1 77.98 16.76 -31.34
CA PHE A 1 78.37 17.44 -32.58
C PHE A 1 77.17 17.48 -33.51
N ALA A 2 76.86 18.67 -33.99
CA ALA A 2 75.65 19.05 -34.69
C ALA A 2 75.76 18.90 -36.23
N ALA A 3 74.59 18.65 -36.86
CA ALA A 3 74.09 19.26 -38.12
C ALA A 3 74.89 19.02 -39.44
N PRO A 4 74.33 19.19 -40.67
CA PRO A 4 73.28 20.15 -41.04
C PRO A 4 72.23 19.69 -42.12
N THR A 5 70.97 20.16 -42.04
CA THR A 5 70.27 21.16 -42.90
C THR A 5 69.72 20.68 -44.27
N PHE A 6 68.40 20.78 -44.51
CA PHE A 6 67.72 21.76 -45.39
C PHE A 6 66.23 21.38 -45.65
N LEU A 7 65.32 22.32 -45.37
CA LEU A 7 63.94 22.45 -45.91
C LEU A 7 64.02 22.93 -47.39
N PRO A 8 62.98 22.93 -48.28
CA PRO A 8 61.56 23.22 -47.98
C PRO A 8 60.43 22.56 -48.87
N ARG A 9 59.17 22.81 -48.45
CA ARG A 9 57.92 23.09 -49.21
C ARG A 9 57.31 22.11 -50.26
N LEU A 10 56.11 21.66 -49.88
CA LEU A 10 54.78 21.80 -50.55
C LEU A 10 54.50 21.20 -51.96
N PHE A 11 53.44 20.38 -51.97
CA PHE A 11 52.44 20.08 -53.01
C PHE A 11 52.89 19.42 -54.32
N LEU A 12 52.39 18.19 -54.57
CA LEU A 12 51.30 17.91 -55.52
C LEU A 12 51.01 16.40 -55.54
N PHE A 13 49.73 16.03 -55.44
CA PHE A 13 49.24 14.67 -55.68
C PHE A 13 49.73 14.16 -57.06
N PRO A 14 50.01 12.85 -57.18
CA PRO A 14 49.11 12.08 -58.04
C PRO A 14 48.73 10.71 -57.47
N LEU A 15 47.42 10.47 -57.52
CA LEU A 15 46.76 9.21 -57.88
C LEU A 15 47.65 7.95 -57.85
N SER A 16 47.67 7.26 -56.72
CA SER A 16 47.94 5.82 -56.68
C SER A 16 47.06 5.19 -55.62
N LEU A 17 46.02 4.50 -56.11
CA LEU A 17 45.15 3.62 -55.33
C LEU A 17 46.00 2.50 -54.68
N PRO A 18 45.86 2.26 -53.36
CA PRO A 18 46.15 0.96 -52.81
C PRO A 18 44.82 0.27 -52.46
N SER A 19 44.51 -0.77 -53.25
CA SER A 19 43.96 -2.04 -52.78
C SER A 19 43.14 -2.01 -51.48
N PHE A 20 41.83 -1.76 -51.58
CA PHE A 20 40.89 -2.34 -50.63
C PHE A 20 40.53 -3.74 -51.13
N PRO A 21 40.99 -4.83 -50.47
CA PRO A 21 40.48 -6.14 -50.79
C PRO A 21 38.99 -6.15 -50.48
N TYR A 22 38.22 -6.65 -51.44
CA TYR A 22 36.80 -6.89 -51.29
C TYR A 22 36.48 -7.70 -50.03
N THR A 23 35.28 -7.47 -49.50
CA THR A 23 34.55 -8.23 -48.47
C THR A 23 34.91 -7.92 -47.01
N LEU A 24 34.33 -6.84 -46.49
CA LEU A 24 33.68 -6.97 -45.18
C LEU A 24 32.67 -8.11 -45.33
N PRO A 25 32.77 -9.22 -44.57
CA PRO A 25 31.62 -10.11 -44.49
C PRO A 25 30.47 -9.28 -43.94
N LEU A 26 29.24 -9.64 -44.29
CA LEU A 26 28.01 -9.20 -43.63
C LEU A 26 28.11 -9.60 -42.14
N ARG A 27 28.95 -8.90 -41.38
CA ARG A 27 29.35 -9.25 -40.02
C ARG A 27 28.29 -8.66 -39.12
N LEU A 28 27.28 -9.51 -38.90
CA LEU A 28 26.36 -9.47 -37.78
C LEU A 28 25.74 -8.07 -37.59
N GLN A 29 24.55 -7.85 -38.14
CA GLN A 29 23.71 -6.76 -37.65
C GLN A 29 23.65 -6.94 -36.13
N ASP A 30 24.35 -6.08 -35.39
CA ASP A 30 24.40 -6.22 -33.94
C ASP A 30 22.96 -6.12 -33.45
N CYS A 31 22.52 -7.12 -32.70
CA CYS A 31 21.12 -7.21 -32.29
C CYS A 31 20.91 -6.11 -31.23
N GLU A 32 20.33 -4.98 -31.63
CA GLU A 32 20.00 -3.92 -30.68
C GLU A 32 18.79 -4.34 -29.83
N CYS A 33 19.08 -5.01 -28.72
CA CYS A 33 18.09 -5.56 -27.78
C CYS A 33 18.15 -4.88 -26.40
N PHE A 34 18.68 -3.65 -26.32
CA PHE A 34 18.91 -2.90 -25.08
C PHE A 34 19.58 -3.74 -23.98
N GLY A 35 20.58 -4.55 -24.34
CA GLY A 35 21.27 -5.43 -23.37
C GLY A 35 20.41 -6.53 -22.74
N HIS A 36 19.16 -6.72 -23.17
CA HIS A 36 18.22 -7.69 -22.61
C HIS A 36 18.10 -8.98 -23.41
N SER A 37 18.74 -9.06 -24.58
CA SER A 37 18.98 -10.30 -25.28
C SER A 37 20.27 -10.20 -26.10
N ASN A 38 20.95 -11.32 -26.27
CA ASN A 38 22.11 -11.45 -27.16
C ASN A 38 21.77 -12.26 -28.43
N ARG A 39 20.48 -12.47 -28.69
CA ARG A 39 20.00 -13.29 -29.80
C ARG A 39 18.84 -12.57 -30.50
N CYS A 40 18.89 -12.51 -31.81
CA CYS A 40 17.79 -12.00 -32.62
C CYS A 40 17.59 -12.86 -33.88
N ILE A 41 16.39 -12.77 -34.45
CA ILE A 41 16.05 -13.36 -35.75
C ILE A 41 15.67 -12.23 -36.70
N TYR A 42 16.01 -12.39 -37.97
CA TYR A 42 15.52 -11.51 -39.02
C TYR A 42 14.26 -12.11 -39.64
N MET A 43 13.17 -11.34 -39.64
CA MET A 43 11.90 -11.75 -40.22
C MET A 43 11.72 -11.08 -41.58
N GLU A 44 11.96 -11.86 -42.63
CA GLU A 44 11.92 -11.41 -44.04
C GLU A 44 10.58 -10.75 -44.41
N VAL A 45 9.46 -11.31 -43.94
CA VAL A 45 8.11 -10.81 -44.22
C VAL A 45 7.89 -9.38 -43.71
N LEU A 46 8.51 -9.03 -42.59
CA LEU A 46 8.41 -7.70 -41.98
C LEU A 46 9.66 -6.85 -42.22
N ASN A 47 10.66 -7.38 -42.93
CA ASN A 47 11.97 -6.76 -43.15
C ASN A 47 12.56 -6.17 -41.85
N THR A 48 12.46 -6.89 -40.73
CA THR A 48 12.81 -6.38 -39.40
C THR A 48 13.53 -7.42 -38.55
N VAL A 49 14.31 -6.95 -37.58
CA VAL A 49 15.05 -7.79 -36.63
C VAL A 49 14.27 -7.83 -35.32
N ILE A 50 14.06 -9.05 -34.81
CA ILE A 50 13.33 -9.28 -33.55
C ILE A 50 14.23 -10.04 -32.59
N CYS A 51 14.43 -9.46 -31.42
CA CYS A 51 15.12 -10.07 -30.30
C CYS A 51 14.34 -11.28 -29.78
N VAL A 52 15.03 -12.38 -29.53
CA VAL A 52 14.44 -13.61 -29.00
C VAL A 52 14.89 -13.82 -27.57
N GLY A 53 13.97 -14.28 -26.71
CA GLY A 53 14.29 -14.59 -25.32
C GLY A 53 14.69 -13.37 -24.48
N CYS A 54 13.95 -12.26 -24.59
CA CYS A 54 14.14 -11.07 -23.77
C CYS A 54 14.16 -11.40 -22.26
N LYS A 55 15.25 -10.98 -21.60
CA LYS A 55 15.50 -11.09 -20.16
C LYS A 55 14.96 -9.87 -19.41
N HIS A 56 15.21 -9.78 -18.09
CA HIS A 56 14.89 -8.59 -17.28
C HIS A 56 13.42 -8.17 -17.35
N ASN A 57 12.52 -9.15 -17.47
CA ASN A 57 11.08 -8.96 -17.60
C ASN A 57 10.66 -8.03 -18.76
N THR A 58 11.49 -7.97 -19.80
CA THR A 58 11.21 -7.19 -21.00
C THR A 58 10.61 -8.04 -22.13
N ARG A 59 10.02 -7.36 -23.11
CA ARG A 59 9.39 -7.91 -24.31
C ARG A 59 9.39 -6.84 -25.42
N GLY A 60 8.85 -7.20 -26.57
CA GLY A 60 8.84 -6.35 -27.75
C GLY A 60 9.95 -6.72 -28.73
N GLN A 61 9.97 -6.08 -29.89
CA GLN A 61 10.89 -6.42 -30.97
C GLN A 61 12.36 -6.22 -30.56
N HIS A 62 12.62 -5.24 -29.72
CA HIS A 62 13.95 -4.88 -29.23
C HIS A 62 14.08 -5.08 -27.71
N CYS A 63 13.16 -5.81 -27.08
CA CYS A 63 13.10 -5.93 -25.63
C CYS A 63 12.88 -4.57 -24.91
N GLN A 64 12.20 -3.62 -25.55
CA GLN A 64 12.02 -2.25 -25.05
C GLN A 64 10.77 -2.02 -24.17
N LEU A 65 9.91 -3.03 -24.05
CA LEU A 65 8.64 -2.94 -23.31
C LEU A 65 8.67 -3.91 -22.13
N CYS A 66 7.94 -3.60 -21.05
CA CYS A 66 7.78 -4.55 -19.96
C CYS A 66 6.73 -5.62 -20.27
N LYS A 67 6.96 -6.85 -19.79
CA LYS A 67 5.99 -7.95 -19.84
C LYS A 67 4.70 -7.59 -19.09
N LEU A 68 3.62 -8.31 -19.38
CA LEU A 68 2.39 -8.17 -18.58
C LEU A 68 2.71 -8.51 -17.11
N GLY A 69 2.12 -7.78 -16.17
CA GLY A 69 2.48 -7.87 -14.76
C GLY A 69 3.74 -7.08 -14.37
N TYR A 70 4.35 -6.33 -15.30
CA TYR A 70 5.47 -5.43 -15.02
C TYR A 70 5.20 -4.03 -15.57
N TYR A 71 5.70 -3.00 -14.89
CA TYR A 71 5.66 -1.61 -15.34
C TYR A 71 7.07 -1.02 -15.46
N ARG A 72 7.21 0.01 -16.30
CA ARG A 72 8.51 0.64 -16.56
C ARG A 72 8.93 1.53 -15.39
N ASN A 73 10.15 1.32 -14.90
CA ASN A 73 10.82 2.22 -13.98
C ASN A 73 11.27 3.48 -14.73
N ALA A 74 10.69 4.63 -14.40
CA ALA A 74 11.05 5.89 -15.05
C ALA A 74 12.44 6.41 -14.66
N SER A 75 13.01 5.91 -13.56
CA SER A 75 14.33 6.31 -13.06
C SER A 75 15.48 5.45 -13.59
N ALA A 76 15.18 4.34 -14.26
CA ALA A 76 16.18 3.45 -14.84
C ALA A 76 16.30 3.69 -16.36
N GLU A 77 17.50 3.50 -16.88
CA GLU A 77 17.75 3.50 -18.33
C GLU A 77 17.17 2.23 -18.98
N LEU A 78 17.02 2.24 -20.31
CA LEU A 78 16.35 1.15 -21.04
C LEU A 78 17.14 -0.15 -21.07
N ASP A 79 18.44 -0.10 -20.81
CA ASP A 79 19.36 -1.24 -20.78
C ASP A 79 19.62 -1.77 -19.37
N ASP A 80 19.04 -1.13 -18.34
CA ASP A 80 19.15 -1.55 -16.94
C ASP A 80 18.40 -2.87 -16.67
N GLU A 81 19.00 -3.77 -15.88
CA GLU A 81 18.38 -5.06 -15.53
C GLU A 81 17.07 -4.93 -14.72
N ASN A 82 16.85 -3.79 -14.06
CA ASN A 82 15.69 -3.45 -13.24
C ASN A 82 14.77 -2.41 -13.91
N VAL A 83 14.85 -2.26 -15.24
CA VAL A 83 13.97 -1.36 -16.01
C VAL A 83 12.48 -1.72 -15.85
N CYS A 84 12.16 -2.99 -15.58
CA CYS A 84 10.80 -3.49 -15.41
C CYS A 84 10.56 -3.96 -13.98
N ILE A 85 9.66 -3.27 -13.28
CA ILE A 85 9.30 -3.55 -11.88
C ILE A 85 8.00 -4.36 -11.85
N ASP A 86 7.97 -5.38 -10.99
CA ASP A 86 6.81 -6.25 -10.80
C ASP A 86 5.61 -5.47 -10.24
N CYS A 87 4.45 -5.67 -10.85
CA CYS A 87 3.19 -5.06 -10.43
C CYS A 87 2.71 -5.59 -9.09
N ASN A 88 2.94 -6.87 -8.77
CA ASN A 88 2.52 -7.54 -7.53
C ASN A 88 1.04 -7.28 -7.15
N CYS A 89 0.14 -7.33 -8.14
CA CYS A 89 -1.30 -7.17 -7.91
C CYS A 89 -1.87 -8.42 -7.23
N ASN A 90 -2.72 -8.24 -6.21
CA ASN A 90 -3.35 -9.36 -5.53
C ASN A 90 -4.38 -10.04 -6.45
N PRO A 91 -4.22 -11.32 -6.82
CA PRO A 91 -5.08 -11.98 -7.82
C PRO A 91 -6.55 -12.07 -7.38
N PHE A 92 -6.81 -12.11 -6.08
CA PHE A 92 -8.16 -12.15 -5.52
C PHE A 92 -8.83 -10.78 -5.52
N GLY A 93 -8.05 -9.71 -5.33
CA GLY A 93 -8.54 -8.35 -5.24
C GLY A 93 -8.45 -7.52 -6.52
N SER A 94 -7.59 -7.88 -7.46
CA SER A 94 -7.40 -7.18 -8.73
C SER A 94 -8.16 -7.86 -9.87
N VAL A 95 -8.46 -7.08 -10.92
CA VAL A 95 -9.10 -7.56 -12.15
C VAL A 95 -8.12 -8.37 -13.01
N SER A 96 -6.85 -7.97 -12.99
CA SER A 96 -5.75 -8.65 -13.68
C SER A 96 -4.45 -8.55 -12.88
N ASP A 97 -3.41 -9.25 -13.35
CA ASP A 97 -2.03 -9.15 -12.87
C ASP A 97 -1.33 -7.86 -13.31
N GLY A 98 -1.88 -7.15 -14.30
CA GLY A 98 -1.35 -5.90 -14.83
C GLY A 98 -1.62 -4.67 -13.95
N CYS A 99 -0.71 -3.70 -14.04
CA CYS A 99 -0.82 -2.40 -13.40
C CYS A 99 -0.58 -1.26 -14.40
N ASN A 100 -0.91 -0.04 -14.00
CA ASN A 100 -0.64 1.16 -14.80
C ASN A 100 0.87 1.52 -14.80
N GLY A 101 1.24 2.58 -15.51
CA GLY A 101 2.63 3.06 -15.58
C GLY A 101 3.23 3.53 -14.25
N THR A 102 2.44 3.68 -13.19
CA THR A 102 2.90 4.04 -11.84
C THR A 102 2.87 2.86 -10.87
N GLY A 103 2.52 1.65 -11.32
CA GLY A 103 2.48 0.45 -10.48
C GLY A 103 1.15 0.22 -9.75
N PHE A 104 0.10 0.99 -10.02
CA PHE A 104 -1.22 0.81 -9.41
C PHE A 104 -2.05 -0.21 -10.17
N CYS A 105 -2.64 -1.14 -9.42
CA CYS A 105 -3.48 -2.21 -9.93
C CYS A 105 -4.93 -1.75 -10.09
N ILE A 106 -5.65 -2.38 -11.01
CA ILE A 106 -7.09 -2.17 -11.16
C ILE A 106 -7.81 -3.13 -10.21
N CYS A 107 -8.48 -2.59 -9.20
CA CYS A 107 -9.16 -3.38 -8.19
C CYS A 107 -10.57 -3.79 -8.62
N LYS A 108 -10.98 -4.98 -8.16
CA LYS A 108 -12.37 -5.46 -8.22
C LYS A 108 -13.24 -4.64 -7.27
N GLU A 109 -14.56 -4.76 -7.45
CA GLU A 109 -15.52 -4.13 -6.57
C GLU A 109 -15.32 -4.55 -5.11
N GLY A 110 -15.39 -3.57 -4.19
CA GLY A 110 -15.19 -3.84 -2.77
C GLY A 110 -13.74 -3.91 -2.31
N THR A 111 -12.78 -3.86 -3.23
CA THR A 111 -11.34 -3.87 -2.94
C THR A 111 -10.71 -2.50 -3.15
N THR A 112 -9.67 -2.18 -2.39
CA THR A 112 -8.93 -0.92 -2.45
C THR A 112 -7.43 -1.14 -2.15
N GLY A 113 -6.66 -0.05 -2.18
CA GLY A 113 -5.21 -0.03 -2.03
C GLY A 113 -4.47 -0.15 -3.37
N PRO A 114 -3.14 0.12 -3.38
CA PRO A 114 -2.35 0.18 -4.61
C PRO A 114 -2.20 -1.19 -5.30
N LYS A 115 -2.23 -2.27 -4.52
CA LYS A 115 -2.12 -3.67 -5.00
C LYS A 115 -3.39 -4.48 -4.77
N CYS A 116 -4.50 -3.81 -4.44
CA CYS A 116 -5.80 -4.42 -4.22
C CYS A 116 -5.82 -5.47 -3.09
N GLN A 117 -5.11 -5.20 -1.99
CA GLN A 117 -5.01 -6.09 -0.83
C GLN A 117 -5.92 -5.69 0.36
N GLU A 118 -6.64 -4.58 0.23
CA GLU A 118 -7.51 -4.08 1.29
C GLU A 118 -8.96 -4.12 0.84
N CYS A 119 -9.88 -4.30 1.79
CA CYS A 119 -11.30 -4.18 1.51
C CYS A 119 -11.80 -2.78 1.82
N LEU A 120 -12.67 -2.26 0.96
CA LEU A 120 -13.47 -1.09 1.28
C LEU A 120 -14.26 -1.36 2.57
N PRO A 121 -14.59 -0.30 3.35
CA PRO A 121 -15.39 -0.46 4.56
C PRO A 121 -16.59 -1.37 4.29
N GLY A 122 -16.86 -2.31 5.19
CA GLY A 122 -17.93 -3.33 5.20
C GLY A 122 -17.94 -4.36 4.06
N TYR A 123 -16.82 -4.50 3.36
CA TYR A 123 -16.40 -5.75 2.75
C TYR A 123 -15.46 -6.47 3.72
N LEU A 124 -15.39 -7.80 3.64
CA LEU A 124 -14.43 -8.60 4.42
C LEU A 124 -13.65 -9.53 3.50
N TRP A 125 -12.38 -9.74 3.86
CA TRP A 125 -11.46 -10.55 3.08
C TRP A 125 -11.73 -12.04 3.29
N ASP A 126 -12.02 -12.74 2.21
CA ASP A 126 -12.25 -14.19 2.13
C ASP A 126 -11.97 -14.63 0.69
N ASP A 127 -10.70 -14.88 0.36
CA ASP A 127 -10.20 -15.06 -1.02
C ASP A 127 -10.67 -13.95 -1.98
N GLY A 128 -10.57 -12.71 -1.49
CA GLY A 128 -11.06 -11.50 -2.13
C GLY A 128 -12.06 -10.76 -1.24
N CYS A 129 -12.41 -9.54 -1.61
CA CYS A 129 -13.35 -8.74 -0.84
C CYS A 129 -14.78 -9.13 -1.16
N LYS A 130 -15.46 -9.74 -0.19
CA LYS A 130 -16.89 -10.09 -0.29
C LYS A 130 -17.71 -9.11 0.52
N SER A 131 -18.79 -8.61 -0.09
CA SER A 131 -19.74 -7.74 0.59
C SER A 131 -20.39 -8.49 1.74
N ARG A 132 -20.43 -7.88 2.94
CA ARG A 132 -21.25 -8.38 4.07
C ARG A 132 -22.54 -7.58 4.23
N VAL A 133 -23.15 -7.23 3.10
CA VAL A 133 -24.51 -6.72 3.07
C VAL A 133 -25.46 -7.80 3.56
N CYS A 134 -26.19 -7.50 4.62
CA CYS A 134 -26.99 -8.45 5.36
C CYS A 134 -28.49 -8.38 5.08
N ASP A 135 -28.89 -7.40 4.27
CA ASP A 135 -30.23 -7.23 3.74
C ASP A 135 -30.17 -6.51 2.39
N ASN A 136 -31.24 -6.58 1.60
CA ASN A 136 -31.37 -6.04 0.25
C ASN A 136 -31.16 -4.52 0.17
N GLU A 137 -31.22 -3.80 1.29
CA GLU A 137 -31.01 -2.35 1.38
C GLU A 137 -29.54 -1.94 1.62
N LEU A 138 -28.56 -2.82 1.39
CA LEU A 138 -27.13 -2.56 1.68
C LEU A 138 -26.80 -2.34 3.16
N LEU A 139 -27.65 -2.83 4.06
CA LEU A 139 -27.47 -2.65 5.50
C LEU A 139 -26.36 -3.58 6.05
N ARG A 140 -25.55 -3.01 6.94
CA ARG A 140 -24.39 -3.67 7.55
C ARG A 140 -24.60 -3.89 9.03
N CYS A 141 -24.16 -5.04 9.51
CA CYS A 141 -24.07 -5.30 10.93
C CYS A 141 -23.07 -4.33 11.57
N GLN A 142 -23.50 -3.60 12.59
CA GLN A 142 -22.72 -2.65 13.36
C GLN A 142 -22.09 -3.32 14.58
N ASN A 143 -21.22 -2.60 15.30
CA ASN A 143 -20.68 -3.03 16.60
C ASN A 143 -20.07 -4.45 16.62
N GLY A 144 -19.41 -4.85 15.53
CA GLY A 144 -18.77 -6.17 15.41
C GLY A 144 -19.72 -7.33 15.10
N GLY A 145 -20.96 -7.06 14.68
CA GLY A 145 -21.90 -8.08 14.21
C GLY A 145 -21.42 -8.81 12.95
N VAL A 146 -21.65 -10.12 12.90
CA VAL A 146 -21.29 -10.97 11.75
C VAL A 146 -22.55 -11.30 10.96
N CYS A 147 -22.56 -10.96 9.68
CA CYS A 147 -23.66 -11.33 8.81
C CYS A 147 -23.68 -12.85 8.54
N VAL A 148 -24.84 -13.48 8.73
CA VAL A 148 -25.06 -14.90 8.48
C VAL A 148 -26.05 -15.05 7.33
N ASN A 149 -25.66 -15.82 6.30
CA ASN A 149 -26.46 -16.12 5.12
C ASN A 149 -27.04 -14.90 4.38
N ASN A 150 -26.46 -13.70 4.55
CA ASN A 150 -26.99 -12.44 3.98
C ASN A 150 -28.45 -12.12 4.36
N VAL A 151 -28.91 -12.63 5.52
CA VAL A 151 -30.30 -12.39 6.00
C VAL A 151 -30.32 -11.81 7.41
N ARG A 152 -29.33 -12.12 8.25
CA ARG A 152 -29.36 -11.74 9.67
C ARG A 152 -27.98 -11.46 10.22
N CYS A 153 -27.87 -10.40 11.02
CA CYS A 153 -26.71 -10.14 11.84
C CYS A 153 -26.71 -11.00 13.11
N ASN A 154 -25.62 -11.73 13.32
CA ASN A 154 -25.30 -12.33 14.61
C ASN A 154 -24.55 -11.30 15.46
N CYS A 155 -25.18 -10.84 16.54
CA CYS A 155 -24.67 -9.74 17.36
C CYS A 155 -23.79 -10.23 18.53
N PRO A 156 -22.69 -9.52 18.84
CA PRO A 156 -21.95 -9.72 20.09
C PRO A 156 -22.84 -9.51 21.32
N SER A 157 -22.47 -10.12 22.45
CA SER A 157 -23.29 -10.13 23.68
C SER A 157 -23.70 -8.75 24.20
N ALA A 158 -22.89 -7.72 23.93
CA ALA A 158 -23.12 -6.34 24.37
C ALA A 158 -24.15 -5.58 23.50
N TYR A 159 -24.54 -6.09 22.33
CA TYR A 159 -25.39 -5.39 21.37
C TYR A 159 -26.58 -6.24 20.93
N LYS A 160 -27.64 -5.58 20.45
CA LYS A 160 -28.90 -6.13 19.95
C LYS A 160 -29.45 -5.25 18.83
N GLY A 161 -30.54 -5.69 18.20
CA GLY A 161 -31.13 -5.01 17.04
C GLY A 161 -30.90 -5.81 15.75
N VAL A 162 -31.57 -5.42 14.67
CA VAL A 162 -31.49 -6.13 13.38
C VAL A 162 -30.08 -6.04 12.79
N LEU A 163 -29.40 -4.92 13.06
CA LEU A 163 -28.05 -4.63 12.62
C LEU A 163 -27.08 -4.51 13.79
N CYS A 164 -27.43 -5.03 14.98
CA CYS A 164 -26.62 -4.87 16.19
C CYS A 164 -26.37 -3.39 16.57
N GLU A 165 -27.31 -2.51 16.22
CA GLU A 165 -27.18 -1.06 16.35
C GLU A 165 -27.45 -0.54 17.77
N LYS A 166 -28.06 -1.35 18.65
CA LYS A 166 -28.45 -0.95 20.01
C LYS A 166 -27.62 -1.69 21.06
N PRO A 167 -27.15 -1.03 22.13
CA PRO A 167 -26.56 -1.73 23.25
C PRO A 167 -27.64 -2.56 23.97
N ARG A 168 -27.25 -3.72 24.49
CA ARG A 168 -28.19 -4.65 25.12
C ARG A 168 -28.74 -4.10 26.45
N CYS A 169 -27.90 -3.41 27.21
CA CYS A 169 -28.18 -2.96 28.57
C CYS A 169 -28.84 -1.57 28.68
N GLU A 170 -29.29 -0.97 27.57
CA GLU A 170 -30.17 0.22 27.61
C GLU A 170 -31.53 -0.06 28.25
N SER A 171 -31.96 -1.32 28.30
CA SER A 171 -33.28 -1.72 28.81
C SER A 171 -33.27 -2.26 30.25
N GLU A 172 -32.12 -2.33 30.91
CA GLU A 172 -32.04 -2.76 32.32
C GLU A 172 -31.66 -1.56 33.21
N LEU A 173 -32.28 -1.47 34.39
CA LEU A 173 -32.16 -0.40 35.40
C LEU A 173 -30.74 -0.23 36.01
N GLY A 174 -29.69 -0.56 35.26
CA GLY A 174 -28.29 -0.55 35.70
C GLY A 174 -27.24 -0.19 34.65
N GLY A 175 -27.60 0.14 33.40
CA GLY A 175 -26.69 0.68 32.37
C GLY A 175 -25.51 -0.22 31.94
N CYS A 176 -25.01 -0.05 30.72
CA CYS A 176 -23.83 -0.79 30.25
C CYS A 176 -22.55 -0.20 30.86
N LYS A 177 -21.94 -0.86 31.85
CA LYS A 177 -20.58 -0.51 32.30
C LYS A 177 -19.57 -1.16 31.34
N GLY A 178 -19.00 -0.36 30.44
CA GLY A 178 -17.97 -0.80 29.50
C GLY A 178 -16.62 -1.10 30.19
N PRO A 179 -15.73 -1.88 29.55
CA PRO A 179 -14.44 -2.29 30.13
C PRO A 179 -13.42 -1.15 30.36
N ASP A 180 -13.68 0.08 29.87
CA ASP A 180 -12.77 1.23 30.05
C ASP A 180 -13.24 2.25 31.11
N SER A 181 -14.31 1.98 31.87
CA SER A 181 -14.70 2.85 32.98
C SER A 181 -14.08 2.38 34.30
N GLY A 182 -12.85 2.83 34.53
CA GLY A 182 -12.19 2.78 35.83
C GLY A 182 -12.96 3.61 36.86
N GLN A 183 -13.96 2.99 37.49
CA GLN A 183 -14.56 3.47 38.72
C GLN A 183 -14.56 2.33 39.71
N ALA A 184 -13.62 2.46 40.67
CA ALA A 184 -13.50 1.65 41.85
C ALA A 184 -14.87 1.52 42.56
N PRO A 185 -15.17 0.36 43.16
CA PRO A 185 -16.42 0.18 43.89
C PRO A 185 -16.46 1.18 45.05
N LEU A 186 -17.53 1.98 45.12
CA LEU A 186 -17.86 2.78 46.29
C LEU A 186 -18.11 1.80 47.46
N MET A 187 -17.10 1.61 48.31
CA MET A 187 -17.31 1.00 49.62
C MET A 187 -18.19 1.94 50.45
N PRO A 188 -19.17 1.42 51.21
CA PRO A 188 -19.95 2.25 52.12
C PRO A 188 -19.03 2.81 53.22
N PRO A 189 -19.25 4.04 53.71
CA PRO A 189 -18.39 4.62 54.73
C PRO A 189 -18.49 3.81 56.03
N SER A 190 -17.35 3.38 56.55
CA SER A 190 -17.24 2.79 57.88
C SER A 190 -17.64 3.81 58.96
N SER A 191 -18.41 3.36 59.95
CA SER A 191 -18.95 4.12 61.09
C SER A 191 -17.92 4.93 61.90
N SER A 192 -16.62 4.69 61.69
CA SER A 192 -15.54 5.37 62.41
C SER A 192 -15.33 6.83 61.99
N SER A 193 -15.74 7.24 60.79
CA SER A 193 -15.61 8.63 60.32
C SER A 193 -16.70 9.59 60.84
N LEU A 194 -17.79 9.05 61.40
CA LEU A 194 -18.85 9.85 62.02
C LEU A 194 -18.48 10.29 63.45
N LEU A 195 -17.69 9.49 64.18
CA LEU A 195 -17.26 9.85 65.54
C LEU A 195 -16.24 11.00 65.56
N THR A 196 -15.37 11.10 64.54
CA THR A 196 -14.37 12.17 64.46
C THR A 196 -15.00 13.53 64.14
N LEU A 197 -16.09 13.57 63.38
CA LEU A 197 -16.82 14.81 63.09
C LEU A 197 -17.62 15.32 64.30
N LEU A 198 -18.15 14.43 65.14
CA LEU A 198 -18.89 14.81 66.35
C LEU A 198 -17.97 15.37 67.45
N LEU A 199 -16.74 14.86 67.58
CA LEU A 199 -15.77 15.36 68.56
C LEU A 199 -15.18 16.74 68.20
N LEU A 200 -15.02 17.03 66.90
CA LEU A 200 -14.57 18.35 66.43
C LEU A 200 -15.69 19.41 66.45
N GLY A 201 -16.96 19.00 66.46
CA GLY A 201 -18.11 19.90 66.61
C GLY A 201 -18.30 20.43 68.04
N SER A 202 -17.87 19.68 69.05
CA SER A 202 -17.97 20.09 70.46
C SER A 202 -16.91 21.09 70.92
N THR A 203 -15.82 21.29 70.18
CA THR A 203 -14.76 22.26 70.52
C THR A 203 -14.99 23.66 69.94
N LEU A 204 -15.92 23.83 69.00
CA LEU A 204 -16.21 25.13 68.36
C LEU A 204 -17.46 25.84 68.89
N LEU A 205 -18.25 25.21 69.78
CA LEU A 205 -19.44 25.81 70.40
C LEU A 205 -19.20 26.35 71.83
N ARG A 206 -17.94 26.35 72.30
CA ARG A 206 -17.58 26.79 73.67
C ARG A 206 -16.78 28.10 73.74
N GLU A 207 -16.65 28.82 72.62
CA GLU A 207 -15.97 30.14 72.54
C GLU A 207 -16.84 31.25 71.91
N ALA A 208 -18.18 31.10 71.88
CA ALA A 208 -19.09 32.13 71.35
C ALA A 208 -19.95 32.82 72.43
N SER A 209 -19.50 32.83 73.69
CA SER A 209 -20.21 33.53 74.77
C SER A 209 -19.24 34.23 75.71
N CYS A 210 -18.69 35.36 75.26
CA CYS A 210 -18.24 36.44 76.15
C CYS A 210 -18.11 37.76 75.37
N TRP A 211 -19.21 38.50 75.21
CA TRP A 211 -19.16 39.96 75.05
C TRP A 211 -19.56 40.58 76.40
N PRO A 212 -18.73 41.40 77.05
CA PRO A 212 -19.20 42.29 78.09
C PRO A 212 -19.78 43.56 77.44
N ALA A 213 -20.98 43.93 77.87
CA ALA A 213 -21.59 45.23 77.61
C ALA A 213 -21.34 46.18 78.80
N ALA A 214 -21.32 47.48 78.49
CA ALA A 214 -21.29 48.68 79.36
C ALA A 214 -19.92 49.05 79.97
N LEU A 215 -19.52 50.33 80.09
CA LEU A 215 -20.20 51.63 80.06
C LEU A 215 -19.31 52.64 79.31
#